data_AF-A0A2Y9K4P9-F1
#
_entry.id   AF-A0A2Y9K4P9-F1
#
_cell.length_a   1.000
_cell.length_b   1.000
_cell.length_c   1.000
_cell.angle_alpha   90.00
_cell.angle_beta   90.00
_cell.angle_gamma   90.00
#
_symmetry.space_group_name_H-M   'P 1'
#
loop_
_entity.id
_entity.type
_entity.pdbx_description
1 polymer ?
#
loop_
_entity_poly.entity_id
_entity_poly.type
_entity_poly.pdbx_seq_one_letter_code
_entity_poly.pdbx_strand_id
1 'polypeptide(L)'
;MATAAEQWVLVEMVQALYEAPAYHLILEGILILWIIRLLFSKTYKLQERSDLTVKEKEELIEEWQPEPLVPPISKDHPALNYNVVSGPPSHNIVVNGKKCVNFASFNFLGLLDNARVKAAALASLKKYGVGTCGPRGFYGTFDVHLDLEDRLAKFMKTEEAIIYSCGFATIASAIPAYSKRGDIVFVDRAACFAIQKGLQASRSAIKVFQHNDMADLERLLQEQEAEDQKNPRKARVTRRFIVVEGLYMNTGTICPLPELVSQRAPERGSTGPGRFVSVHVCRTPALLHDGRSLPGSR
;
A
#
# COMPACT_ATOMS: atom_id res chain seq x y z
N MET A 1 -33.15 46.71 31.13
CA MET A 1 -33.24 46.11 32.48
C MET A 1 -33.56 44.63 32.28
N ALA A 2 -32.59 43.76 32.54
CA ALA A 2 -32.68 42.32 32.30
C ALA A 2 -32.86 41.61 33.65
N THR A 3 -33.94 40.84 33.83
CA THR A 3 -34.07 39.89 34.93
C THR A 3 -35.03 38.74 34.59
N ALA A 4 -34.63 37.54 35.03
CA ALA A 4 -35.41 36.30 35.22
C ALA A 4 -35.48 35.30 34.05
N ALA A 5 -34.38 34.56 33.81
CA ALA A 5 -34.39 33.35 32.97
C ALA A 5 -33.46 32.21 33.47
N GLU A 6 -33.10 32.15 34.76
CA GLU A 6 -32.08 31.20 35.24
C GLU A 6 -32.55 30.19 36.32
N GLN A 7 -33.86 30.04 36.59
CA GLN A 7 -34.27 29.37 37.83
C GLN A 7 -34.83 27.93 37.74
N TRP A 8 -34.82 27.24 36.59
CA TRP A 8 -35.60 25.99 36.46
C TRP A 8 -34.89 24.74 35.90
N VAL A 9 -33.60 24.80 35.57
CA VAL A 9 -32.90 23.63 34.99
C VAL A 9 -32.86 22.43 35.94
N LEU A 10 -32.66 22.67 37.25
CA LEU A 10 -32.61 21.60 38.25
C LEU A 10 -33.98 20.97 38.51
N VAL A 11 -35.06 21.76 38.46
CA VAL A 11 -36.41 21.27 38.71
C VAL A 11 -36.90 20.44 37.53
N GLU A 12 -36.64 20.91 36.30
CA GLU A 12 -36.95 20.15 35.08
C GLU A 12 -36.17 18.83 35.02
N MET A 13 -34.91 18.81 35.45
CA MET A 13 -34.13 17.58 35.57
C MET A 13 -34.73 16.58 36.55
N VAL A 14 -35.17 17.04 37.73
CA VAL A 14 -35.77 16.18 38.76
C VAL A 14 -37.12 15.63 38.28
N GLN A 15 -37.88 16.42 37.55
CA GLN A 15 -39.17 16.03 37.01
C GLN A 15 -39.03 15.01 35.87
N ALA A 16 -38.06 15.22 34.97
CA ALA A 16 -37.71 14.25 33.93
C ALA A 16 -37.21 12.91 34.49
N LEU A 17 -36.53 12.93 35.64
CA LEU A 17 -36.08 11.71 36.33
C LEU A 17 -37.24 10.91 36.92
N TYR A 18 -38.30 11.59 37.37
CA TYR A 18 -39.51 10.95 37.92
C TYR A 18 -40.43 10.38 36.82
N GLU A 19 -40.45 10.99 35.65
CA GLU A 19 -41.24 10.53 34.49
C GLU A 19 -40.52 9.43 33.68
N ALA A 20 -39.24 9.18 33.96
CA ALA A 20 -38.44 8.20 33.25
C ALA A 20 -38.92 6.75 33.51
N PRO A 21 -39.12 5.93 32.47
CA PRO A 21 -39.45 4.52 32.61
C PRO A 21 -38.37 3.75 33.38
N ALA A 22 -38.78 2.73 34.16
CA ALA A 22 -37.88 1.98 35.04
C ALA A 22 -36.62 1.40 34.35
N TYR A 23 -36.72 0.99 33.07
CA TYR A 23 -35.58 0.46 32.32
C TYR A 23 -34.50 1.53 32.04
N HIS A 24 -34.88 2.81 31.91
CA HIS A 24 -33.96 3.90 31.63
C HIS A 24 -33.14 4.23 32.89
N LEU A 25 -33.80 4.28 34.05
CA LEU A 25 -33.15 4.45 35.35
C LEU A 25 -32.20 3.30 35.69
N ILE A 26 -32.57 2.06 35.34
CA ILE A 26 -31.70 0.89 35.50
C ILE A 26 -30.47 1.00 34.59
N LEU A 27 -30.64 1.37 33.33
CA LEU A 27 -29.53 1.53 32.38
C LEU A 27 -28.57 2.63 32.82
N GLU A 28 -29.09 3.80 33.24
CA GLU A 28 -28.30 4.90 33.78
C GLU A 28 -27.57 4.49 35.06
N GLY A 29 -28.23 3.74 35.96
CA GLY A 29 -27.59 3.18 37.15
C GLY A 29 -26.42 2.25 36.81
N ILE A 30 -26.59 1.38 35.81
CA ILE A 30 -25.51 0.50 35.31
C ILE A 30 -24.38 1.32 34.68
N LEU A 31 -24.70 2.36 33.91
CA LEU A 31 -23.73 3.26 33.29
C LEU A 31 -22.93 4.04 34.34
N ILE A 32 -23.59 4.58 35.36
CA ILE A 32 -22.94 5.29 36.46
C ILE A 32 -22.05 4.32 37.25
N LEU A 33 -22.53 3.11 37.55
CA LEU A 33 -21.71 2.07 38.18
C LEU A 33 -20.51 1.67 37.33
N TRP A 34 -20.67 1.62 35.99
CA TRP A 34 -19.58 1.32 35.08
C TRP A 34 -18.58 2.46 34.97
N ILE A 35 -19.02 3.72 34.98
CA ILE A 35 -18.18 4.92 35.03
C ILE A 35 -17.42 4.99 36.35
N ILE A 36 -18.09 4.77 37.49
CA ILE A 36 -17.46 4.66 38.80
C ILE A 36 -16.43 3.53 38.77
N ARG A 37 -16.80 2.35 38.27
CA ARG A 37 -15.85 1.24 38.11
C ARG A 37 -14.67 1.63 37.23
N LEU A 38 -14.85 2.37 36.13
CA LEU A 38 -13.74 2.80 35.28
C LEU A 38 -12.84 3.84 35.97
N LEU A 39 -13.42 4.79 36.70
CA LEU A 39 -12.70 5.82 37.44
C LEU A 39 -11.91 5.26 38.63
N PHE A 40 -12.44 4.24 39.32
CA PHE A 40 -11.81 3.59 40.46
C PHE A 40 -11.10 2.29 40.13
N SER A 41 -11.33 1.71 38.95
CA SER A 41 -10.49 0.63 38.45
C SER A 41 -9.09 1.19 38.30
N LYS A 42 -8.15 0.59 39.02
CA LYS A 42 -6.74 0.91 38.86
C LYS A 42 -6.46 0.85 37.36
N THR A 43 -6.15 2.00 36.76
CA THR A 43 -5.47 2.04 35.47
C THR A 43 -4.39 0.98 35.57
N TYR A 44 -4.35 0.06 34.61
CA TYR A 44 -3.30 -0.94 34.53
C TYR A 44 -1.99 -0.16 34.52
N LYS A 45 -1.38 0.01 35.69
CA LYS A 45 -0.03 0.51 35.79
C LYS A 45 0.76 -0.63 35.20
N LEU A 46 1.28 -0.43 33.99
CA LEU A 46 2.45 -1.20 33.59
C LEU A 46 3.36 -1.11 34.80
N GLN A 47 3.62 -2.26 35.41
CA GLN A 47 4.46 -2.31 36.58
C GLN A 47 5.81 -1.82 36.08
N GLU A 48 6.07 -0.52 36.25
CA GLU A 48 7.39 0.05 36.06
C GLU A 48 8.25 -0.80 36.98
N ARG A 49 9.12 -1.60 36.36
CA ARG A 49 10.11 -2.38 37.07
C ARG A 49 10.74 -1.41 38.06
N SER A 50 10.80 -1.84 39.32
CA SER A 50 11.42 -1.14 40.46
C SER A 50 12.45 -0.12 40.01
N ASP A 51 12.36 1.13 40.49
CA ASP A 51 13.37 2.17 40.25
C ASP A 51 14.76 1.61 40.56
N LEU A 52 15.44 1.12 39.52
CA LEU A 52 16.75 0.49 39.65
C LEU A 52 17.68 1.54 40.22
N THR A 53 18.42 1.16 41.25
CA THR A 53 19.50 1.97 41.78
C THR A 53 20.50 2.26 40.66
N VAL A 54 21.25 3.37 40.79
CA VAL A 54 22.28 3.74 39.80
C VAL A 54 23.26 2.58 39.58
N LYS A 55 23.60 1.86 40.66
CA LYS A 55 24.47 0.69 40.63
C LYS A 55 23.87 -0.47 39.81
N GLU A 56 22.60 -0.81 40.03
CA GLU A 56 21.93 -1.87 39.25
C GLU A 56 21.82 -1.50 37.77
N LYS A 57 21.66 -0.21 37.43
CA LYS A 57 21.68 0.25 36.03
C LYS A 57 23.05 0.08 35.41
N GLU A 58 24.11 0.43 36.14
CA GLU A 58 25.49 0.26 35.68
C GLU A 58 25.83 -1.23 35.49
N GLU A 59 25.46 -2.09 36.44
CA GLU A 59 25.63 -3.55 36.34
C GLU A 59 24.88 -4.12 35.13
N LEU A 60 23.64 -3.69 34.88
CA LEU A 60 22.88 -4.12 33.70
C LEU A 60 23.49 -3.63 32.38
N ILE A 61 24.07 -2.43 32.35
CA ILE A 61 24.76 -1.91 31.16
C ILE A 61 26.05 -2.69 30.91
N GLU A 62 26.78 -3.04 31.96
CA GLU A 62 28.03 -3.81 31.89
C GLU A 62 27.78 -5.27 31.48
N GLU A 63 26.69 -5.88 31.98
CA GLU A 63 26.28 -7.24 31.60
C GLU A 63 25.63 -7.31 30.21
N TRP A 64 25.13 -6.19 29.67
CA TRP A 64 24.42 -6.20 28.41
C TRP A 64 25.36 -6.44 27.22
N GLN A 65 25.28 -7.65 26.66
CA GLN A 65 25.84 -7.96 25.36
C GLN A 65 24.74 -7.89 24.30
N PRO A 66 24.73 -6.88 23.41
CA PRO A 66 23.76 -6.84 22.33
C PRO A 66 23.93 -8.06 21.44
N GLU A 67 22.83 -8.76 21.18
CA GLU A 67 22.81 -9.73 20.09
C GLU A 67 23.23 -9.02 18.78
N PRO A 68 24.10 -9.64 17.98
CA PRO A 68 24.43 -9.10 16.67
C PRO A 68 23.15 -8.85 15.88
N LEU A 69 23.00 -7.64 15.33
CA LEU A 69 21.84 -7.25 14.52
C LEU A 69 21.62 -8.19 13.31
N VAL A 70 22.69 -8.89 12.90
CA VAL A 70 22.70 -9.85 11.81
C VAL A 70 23.55 -11.04 12.24
N PRO A 71 23.11 -12.29 12.00
CA PRO A 71 23.95 -13.46 12.24
C PRO A 71 25.26 -13.37 11.44
N PRO A 72 26.36 -13.95 11.94
CA PRO A 72 27.64 -13.94 11.24
C PRO A 72 27.49 -14.63 9.88
N ILE A 73 27.80 -13.91 8.81
CA ILE A 73 27.71 -14.40 7.43
C ILE A 73 29.09 -14.92 7.01
N SER A 74 29.13 -16.10 6.38
CA SER A 74 30.38 -16.61 5.79
C SER A 74 30.95 -15.62 4.78
N LYS A 75 32.28 -15.45 4.76
CA LYS A 75 32.95 -14.58 3.78
C LYS A 75 32.71 -15.03 2.33
N ASP A 76 32.44 -16.32 2.13
CA ASP A 76 32.14 -16.90 0.82
C ASP A 76 30.65 -16.81 0.45
N HIS A 77 29.83 -16.13 1.25
CA HIS A 77 28.41 -16.02 0.99
C HIS A 77 28.16 -15.31 -0.36
N PRO A 78 27.34 -15.88 -1.27
CA PRO A 78 27.11 -15.30 -2.59
C PRO A 78 26.66 -13.83 -2.58
N ALA A 79 25.92 -13.40 -1.55
CA ALA A 79 25.51 -12.00 -1.41
C ALA A 79 26.68 -11.01 -1.17
N LEU A 80 27.84 -11.50 -0.71
CA LEU A 80 29.06 -10.69 -0.58
C LEU A 80 29.87 -10.64 -1.88
N ASN A 81 29.62 -11.59 -2.79
CA ASN A 81 30.32 -11.73 -4.07
C ASN A 81 29.42 -11.28 -5.23
N TYR A 82 29.31 -9.97 -5.45
CA TYR A 82 28.51 -9.42 -6.54
C TYR A 82 29.32 -9.19 -7.82
N ASN A 83 28.66 -9.39 -8.95
CA ASN A 83 29.22 -9.06 -10.26
C ASN A 83 29.23 -7.54 -10.47
N VAL A 84 30.36 -6.98 -10.86
CA VAL A 84 30.52 -5.54 -11.12
C VAL A 84 30.40 -5.28 -12.62
N VAL A 85 29.47 -4.40 -12.98
CA VAL A 85 29.28 -3.95 -14.35
C VAL A 85 30.05 -2.65 -14.57
N SER A 86 30.88 -2.61 -15.61
CA SER A 86 31.63 -1.42 -16.03
C SER A 86 31.08 -0.88 -17.34
N GLY A 87 30.89 0.43 -17.42
CA GLY A 87 30.38 1.13 -18.60
C GLY A 87 28.85 1.35 -18.59
N PRO A 88 28.28 1.88 -19.68
CA PRO A 88 26.85 2.18 -19.75
C PRO A 88 26.01 0.88 -19.79
N PRO A 89 24.81 0.88 -19.20
CA PRO A 89 23.90 -0.26 -19.21
C PRO A 89 23.24 -0.40 -20.60
N SER A 90 23.99 -0.96 -21.55
CA SER A 90 23.56 -1.20 -22.94
C SER A 90 23.30 -2.69 -23.21
N HIS A 91 23.07 -3.04 -24.48
CA HIS A 91 22.97 -4.44 -24.94
C HIS A 91 24.29 -5.21 -24.78
N ASN A 92 25.43 -4.52 -24.84
CA ASN A 92 26.75 -5.09 -24.60
C ASN A 92 27.35 -4.45 -23.36
N ILE A 93 27.72 -5.28 -22.38
CA ILE A 93 28.25 -4.81 -21.09
C ILE A 93 29.58 -5.51 -20.76
N VAL A 94 30.33 -4.93 -19.83
CA VAL A 94 31.53 -5.56 -19.29
C VAL A 94 31.24 -5.96 -17.85
N VAL A 95 31.30 -7.25 -17.55
CA VAL A 95 31.07 -7.81 -16.20
C VAL A 95 32.38 -8.40 -15.70
N ASN A 96 32.90 -7.87 -14.59
CA ASN A 96 34.20 -8.28 -14.02
C ASN A 96 35.33 -8.32 -15.08
N GLY A 97 35.38 -7.31 -15.95
CA GLY A 97 36.36 -7.22 -17.04
C GLY A 97 36.08 -8.06 -18.29
N LYS A 98 35.00 -8.87 -18.30
CA LYS A 98 34.64 -9.72 -19.44
C LYS A 98 33.49 -9.10 -20.24
N LYS A 99 33.61 -9.06 -21.57
CA LYS A 99 32.52 -8.61 -22.46
C LYS A 99 31.40 -9.63 -22.49
N CYS A 100 30.17 -9.19 -22.29
CA CYS A 100 28.96 -10.03 -22.26
C CYS A 100 27.82 -9.35 -23.01
N VAL A 101 26.90 -10.15 -23.54
CA VAL A 101 25.59 -9.69 -24.03
C VAL A 101 24.62 -9.63 -22.86
N ASN A 102 23.92 -8.51 -22.70
CA ASN A 102 23.06 -8.22 -21.55
C ASN A 102 21.63 -8.73 -21.77
N PHE A 103 21.34 -9.93 -21.26
CA PHE A 103 19.99 -10.49 -21.15
C PHE A 103 19.37 -10.35 -19.74
N ALA A 104 20.05 -9.66 -18.83
CA ALA A 104 19.68 -9.60 -17.41
C ALA A 104 18.94 -8.31 -17.00
N SER A 105 18.99 -7.27 -17.84
CA SER A 105 18.37 -5.97 -17.53
C SER A 105 16.97 -5.81 -18.11
N PHE A 106 16.16 -4.96 -17.48
CA PHE A 106 14.81 -4.58 -17.95
C PHE A 106 14.82 -3.43 -18.98
N ASN A 107 15.91 -3.24 -19.73
CA ASN A 107 16.06 -2.16 -20.71
C ASN A 107 15.44 -2.53 -22.08
N PHE A 108 14.16 -2.90 -22.08
CA PHE A 108 13.48 -3.44 -23.26
C PHE A 108 13.46 -2.48 -24.46
N LEU A 109 13.38 -1.17 -24.21
CA LEU A 109 13.32 -0.13 -25.23
C LEU A 109 14.69 0.50 -25.55
N GLY A 110 15.77 0.04 -24.92
CA GLY A 110 17.10 0.62 -25.14
C GLY A 110 17.26 2.08 -24.69
N LEU A 111 16.35 2.60 -23.85
CA LEU A 111 16.32 4.03 -23.51
C LEU A 111 17.49 4.49 -22.64
N LEU A 112 18.13 3.58 -21.89
CA LEU A 112 19.24 3.93 -20.99
C LEU A 112 20.47 4.49 -21.73
N ASP A 113 20.69 4.11 -22.98
CA ASP A 113 21.82 4.58 -23.79
C ASP A 113 21.42 5.67 -24.81
N ASN A 114 20.14 6.05 -24.83
CA ASN A 114 19.59 6.96 -25.83
C ASN A 114 20.18 8.38 -25.68
N ALA A 115 20.79 8.90 -26.75
CA ALA A 115 21.44 10.21 -26.75
C ALA A 115 20.49 11.37 -26.41
N ARG A 116 19.22 11.29 -26.86
CA ARG A 116 18.19 12.31 -26.60
C ARG A 116 17.81 12.35 -25.11
N VAL A 117 17.70 11.18 -24.48
CA VAL A 117 17.44 11.05 -23.04
C VAL A 117 18.61 11.60 -22.22
N LYS A 118 19.85 11.26 -22.59
CA LYS A 118 21.07 11.79 -21.93
C LYS A 118 21.17 13.31 -22.03
N ALA A 119 20.90 13.88 -23.22
CA ALA A 119 20.90 15.32 -23.41
C ALA A 119 19.84 16.02 -22.54
N ALA A 120 18.62 15.46 -22.46
CA ALA A 120 17.57 15.97 -21.59
C ALA A 120 17.95 15.88 -20.11
N ALA A 121 18.56 14.76 -19.66
CA ALA A 121 19.03 14.61 -18.29
C ALA A 121 20.10 15.66 -17.91
N LEU A 122 21.07 15.91 -18.80
CA LEU A 122 22.09 16.94 -18.60
C LEU A 122 21.48 18.35 -18.54
N ALA A 123 20.48 18.65 -19.39
CA ALA A 123 19.77 19.92 -19.36
C ALA A 123 18.99 20.10 -18.04
N SER A 124 18.30 19.05 -17.57
CA SER A 124 17.58 19.08 -16.29
C SER A 124 18.53 19.29 -15.11
N LEU A 125 19.70 18.63 -15.11
CA LEU A 125 20.72 18.82 -14.07
C LEU A 125 21.20 20.27 -14.01
N LYS A 126 21.42 20.91 -15.17
CA LYS A 126 21.80 22.33 -15.24
C LYS A 126 20.71 23.27 -14.73
N LYS A 127 19.43 22.97 -15.01
CA LYS A 127 18.29 23.81 -14.62
C LYS A 127 17.94 23.67 -13.13
N TYR A 128 17.90 22.44 -12.63
CA TYR A 128 17.31 22.11 -11.32
C TYR A 128 18.32 21.70 -10.25
N GLY A 129 19.57 21.41 -10.63
CA GLY A 129 20.55 20.81 -9.73
C GLY A 129 20.31 19.31 -9.54
N VAL A 130 20.92 18.75 -8.50
CA VAL A 130 21.01 17.29 -8.28
C VAL A 130 19.77 16.66 -7.65
N GLY A 131 18.91 17.45 -7.01
CA GLY A 131 17.72 16.95 -6.33
C GLY A 131 17.02 18.03 -5.52
N THR A 132 15.80 17.71 -5.07
CA THR A 132 14.93 18.66 -4.36
C THR A 132 15.19 18.74 -2.85
N CYS A 133 15.95 17.79 -2.29
CA CYS A 133 16.27 17.68 -0.86
C CYS A 133 15.04 17.72 0.07
N GLY A 134 13.84 17.40 -0.42
CA GLY A 134 12.60 17.42 0.34
C GLY A 134 11.50 16.53 -0.25
N PRO A 135 10.53 16.10 0.56
CA PRO A 135 9.40 15.30 0.08
C PRO A 135 8.40 16.15 -0.72
N ARG A 136 7.61 15.48 -1.57
CA ARG A 136 6.59 16.11 -2.42
C ARG A 136 5.52 16.90 -1.65
N GLY A 137 5.19 16.47 -0.43
CA GLY A 137 4.24 17.14 0.47
C GLY A 137 4.78 18.38 1.19
N PHE A 138 6.02 18.80 0.90
CA PHE A 138 6.62 20.00 1.47
C PHE A 138 7.30 20.82 0.36
N TYR A 139 8.53 21.29 0.54
CA TYR A 139 9.27 22.04 -0.48
C TYR A 139 9.91 21.18 -1.60
N GLY A 140 9.51 19.91 -1.75
CA GLY A 140 10.12 18.95 -2.68
C GLY A 140 9.49 18.85 -4.08
N THR A 141 8.49 19.67 -4.39
CA THR A 141 7.77 19.61 -5.68
C THR A 141 8.22 20.73 -6.60
N PHE A 142 8.84 20.37 -7.72
CA PHE A 142 9.30 21.29 -8.77
C PHE A 142 8.36 21.21 -9.98
N ASP A 143 8.36 22.24 -10.83
CA ASP A 143 7.53 22.33 -12.04
C ASP A 143 7.66 21.08 -12.95
N VAL A 144 8.87 20.54 -13.10
CA VAL A 144 9.14 19.33 -13.90
C VAL A 144 8.44 18.08 -13.38
N HIS A 145 8.17 17.98 -12.07
CA HIS A 145 7.40 16.87 -11.52
C HIS A 145 5.94 16.95 -11.96
N LEU A 146 5.36 18.15 -11.92
CA LEU A 146 3.97 18.39 -12.32
C LEU A 146 3.80 18.22 -13.84
N ASP A 147 4.76 18.69 -14.65
CA ASP A 147 4.78 18.44 -16.10
C ASP A 147 4.82 16.93 -16.41
N LEU A 148 5.67 16.18 -15.70
CA LEU A 148 5.75 14.73 -15.88
C LEU A 148 4.45 14.03 -15.49
N GLU A 149 3.83 14.42 -14.37
CA GLU A 149 2.55 13.88 -13.91
C GLU A 149 1.43 14.13 -14.94
N ASP A 150 1.30 15.36 -15.45
CA ASP A 150 0.32 15.70 -16.50
C ASP A 150 0.56 14.89 -17.80
N ARG A 151 1.82 14.77 -18.23
CA ARG A 151 2.18 14.01 -19.44
C ARG A 151 1.92 12.51 -19.26
N LEU A 152 2.16 11.97 -18.07
CA LEU A 152 1.85 10.57 -17.75
C LEU A 152 0.34 10.34 -17.73
N ALA A 153 -0.44 11.22 -17.11
CA ALA A 153 -1.90 11.13 -17.10
C ALA A 153 -2.47 11.11 -18.53
N LYS A 154 -2.00 12.03 -19.39
CA LYS A 154 -2.37 12.07 -20.82
C LYS A 154 -1.97 10.81 -21.57
N PHE A 155 -0.76 10.31 -21.35
CA PHE A 155 -0.25 9.10 -21.99
C PHE A 155 -1.05 7.85 -21.59
N MET A 156 -1.36 7.73 -20.30
CA MET A 156 -2.11 6.61 -19.73
C MET A 156 -3.62 6.74 -19.91
N LYS A 157 -4.10 7.88 -20.41
CA LYS A 157 -5.53 8.23 -20.52
C LYS A 157 -6.25 8.16 -19.17
N THR A 158 -5.60 8.66 -18.12
CA THR A 158 -6.16 8.79 -16.76
C THR A 158 -6.40 10.25 -16.41
N GLU A 159 -7.24 10.50 -15.39
CA GLU A 159 -7.57 11.87 -14.93
C GLU A 159 -6.33 12.57 -14.35
N GLU A 160 -5.58 11.86 -13.52
CA GLU A 160 -4.36 12.35 -12.87
C GLU A 160 -3.30 11.24 -12.80
N ALA A 161 -2.06 11.62 -12.45
CA ALA A 161 -0.98 10.70 -12.14
C ALA A 161 -0.14 11.24 -10.98
N ILE A 162 0.42 10.32 -10.19
CA ILE A 162 1.35 10.62 -9.11
C ILE A 162 2.64 9.85 -9.36
N ILE A 163 3.78 10.54 -9.31
CA ILE A 163 5.09 9.89 -9.44
C ILE A 163 5.69 9.50 -8.09
N TYR A 164 6.35 8.35 -8.09
CA TYR A 164 7.14 7.83 -7.00
C TYR A 164 8.59 7.65 -7.47
N SER A 165 9.55 7.76 -6.55
CA SER A 165 10.97 7.58 -6.86
C SER A 165 11.36 6.13 -7.14
N CYS A 166 10.56 5.16 -6.69
CA CYS A 166 10.88 3.74 -6.81
C CYS A 166 9.61 2.90 -7.08
N GLY A 167 9.68 2.02 -8.09
CA GLY A 167 8.56 1.15 -8.46
C GLY A 167 8.13 0.19 -7.34
N PHE A 168 9.08 -0.35 -6.57
CA PHE A 168 8.75 -1.17 -5.40
C PHE A 168 7.94 -0.37 -4.37
N ALA A 169 8.40 0.83 -4.01
CA ALA A 169 7.72 1.69 -3.05
C ALA A 169 6.34 2.13 -3.55
N THR A 170 6.21 2.39 -4.86
CA THR A 170 4.93 2.71 -5.52
C THR A 170 3.90 1.62 -5.23
N ILE A 171 4.22 0.38 -5.58
CA ILE A 171 3.30 -0.75 -5.47
C ILE A 171 3.02 -1.08 -3.99
N ALA A 172 4.08 -1.18 -3.18
CA ALA A 172 3.96 -1.57 -1.79
C ALA A 172 3.22 -0.53 -0.92
N SER A 173 3.21 0.74 -1.32
CA SER A 173 2.46 1.80 -0.61
C SER A 173 1.08 2.07 -1.20
N ALA A 174 0.88 1.88 -2.51
CA ALA A 174 -0.43 2.08 -3.13
C ALA A 174 -1.48 1.11 -2.58
N ILE A 175 -1.14 -0.17 -2.44
CA ILE A 175 -2.07 -1.20 -1.93
C ILE A 175 -2.66 -0.83 -0.55
N PRO A 176 -1.86 -0.54 0.50
CA PRO A 176 -2.38 -0.17 1.81
C PRO A 176 -3.03 1.21 1.86
N ALA A 177 -2.78 2.10 0.89
CA ALA A 177 -3.49 3.38 0.79
C ALA A 177 -4.97 3.17 0.42
N TYR A 178 -5.27 2.16 -0.41
CA TYR A 178 -6.65 1.85 -0.82
C TYR A 178 -7.30 0.78 0.06
N SER A 179 -6.57 -0.26 0.44
CA SER A 179 -7.10 -1.43 1.17
C SER A 179 -6.60 -1.45 2.61
N LYS A 180 -7.47 -1.76 3.56
CA LYS A 180 -7.14 -1.82 5.00
C LYS A 180 -7.69 -3.06 5.67
N ARG A 181 -7.45 -3.19 6.98
CA ARG A 181 -8.06 -4.24 7.81
C ARG A 181 -9.58 -4.22 7.69
N GLY A 182 -10.17 -5.37 7.39
CA GLY A 182 -11.61 -5.54 7.16
C GLY A 182 -12.03 -5.55 5.68
N ASP A 183 -11.14 -5.14 4.78
CA ASP A 183 -11.31 -5.34 3.33
C ASP A 183 -10.78 -6.71 2.89
N ILE A 184 -11.11 -7.09 1.66
CA ILE A 184 -10.73 -8.36 1.04
C ILE A 184 -9.97 -8.08 -0.25
N VAL A 185 -8.86 -8.77 -0.46
CA VAL A 185 -8.04 -8.68 -1.67
C VAL A 185 -7.88 -10.06 -2.30
N PHE A 186 -8.31 -10.18 -3.55
CA PHE A 186 -8.05 -11.33 -4.41
C PHE A 186 -6.76 -11.06 -5.20
N VAL A 187 -5.79 -11.96 -5.11
CA VAL A 187 -4.48 -11.78 -5.74
C VAL A 187 -4.05 -13.03 -6.48
N ASP A 188 -3.43 -12.83 -7.64
CA ASP A 188 -2.81 -13.91 -8.41
C ASP A 188 -1.59 -14.50 -7.67
N ARG A 189 -1.47 -15.83 -7.64
CA ARG A 189 -0.38 -16.53 -6.97
C ARG A 189 1.02 -16.12 -7.44
N ALA A 190 1.19 -15.66 -8.67
CA ALA A 190 2.47 -15.23 -9.25
C ALA A 190 2.85 -13.77 -8.94
N ALA A 191 2.05 -13.05 -8.15
CA ALA A 191 2.29 -11.65 -7.82
C ALA A 191 3.71 -11.38 -7.29
N CYS A 192 4.34 -10.33 -7.81
CA CYS A 192 5.70 -9.96 -7.50
C CYS A 192 5.88 -9.55 -6.03
N PHE A 193 7.13 -9.54 -5.58
CA PHE A 193 7.48 -9.25 -4.19
C PHE A 193 6.96 -7.90 -3.69
N ALA A 194 6.88 -6.88 -4.54
CA ALA A 194 6.35 -5.56 -4.17
C ALA A 194 4.85 -5.63 -3.82
N ILE A 195 4.06 -6.40 -4.58
CA ILE A 195 2.64 -6.63 -4.29
C ILE A 195 2.51 -7.34 -2.95
N GLN A 196 3.27 -8.42 -2.75
CA GLN A 196 3.24 -9.20 -1.50
C GLN A 196 3.51 -8.31 -0.27
N LYS A 197 4.44 -7.36 -0.38
CA LYS A 197 4.73 -6.41 0.71
C LYS A 197 3.63 -5.37 0.91
N GLY A 198 2.98 -4.91 -0.15
CA GLY A 198 1.79 -4.07 -0.03
C GLY A 198 0.61 -4.79 0.62
N LEU A 199 0.38 -6.06 0.29
CA LEU A 199 -0.65 -6.89 0.92
C LEU A 199 -0.36 -7.13 2.41
N GLN A 200 0.91 -7.37 2.76
CA GLN A 200 1.33 -7.48 4.16
C GLN A 200 1.05 -6.18 4.93
N ALA A 201 1.34 -5.03 4.31
CA ALA A 201 1.12 -3.72 4.92
C ALA A 201 -0.37 -3.37 5.08
N SER A 202 -1.25 -3.80 4.16
CA SER A 202 -2.68 -3.47 4.20
C SER A 202 -3.44 -4.14 5.34
N ARG A 203 -2.96 -5.30 5.82
CA ARG A 203 -3.64 -6.13 6.83
C ARG A 203 -5.05 -6.56 6.42
N SER A 204 -5.35 -6.54 5.12
CA SER A 204 -6.61 -7.02 4.55
C SER A 204 -6.67 -8.55 4.58
N ALA A 205 -7.88 -9.11 4.44
CA ALA A 205 -8.03 -10.53 4.21
C ALA A 205 -7.59 -10.86 2.78
N ILE A 206 -6.63 -11.78 2.63
CA ILE A 206 -6.06 -12.12 1.33
C ILE A 206 -6.63 -13.45 0.86
N LYS A 207 -7.18 -13.46 -0.37
CA LYS A 207 -7.58 -14.66 -1.10
C LYS A 207 -6.67 -14.82 -2.31
N VAL A 208 -5.98 -15.95 -2.43
CA VAL A 208 -5.03 -16.19 -3.52
C VAL A 208 -5.67 -17.13 -4.53
N PHE A 209 -5.73 -16.74 -5.81
CA PHE A 209 -6.17 -17.62 -6.90
C PHE A 209 -4.97 -18.11 -7.73
N GLN A 210 -5.16 -19.22 -8.45
CA GLN A 210 -4.11 -19.79 -9.29
C GLN A 210 -3.70 -18.85 -10.43
N HIS A 211 -2.44 -18.96 -10.83
CA HIS A 211 -1.85 -18.00 -11.78
C HIS A 211 -2.60 -17.98 -13.12
N ASN A 212 -3.11 -16.80 -13.50
CA ASN A 212 -3.93 -16.56 -14.69
C ASN A 212 -5.17 -17.46 -14.82
N ASP A 213 -5.65 -18.06 -13.71
CA ASP A 213 -6.81 -18.94 -13.71
C ASP A 213 -8.08 -18.15 -13.36
N MET A 214 -8.83 -17.78 -14.41
CA MET A 214 -10.07 -17.03 -14.27
C MET A 214 -11.21 -17.87 -13.70
N ALA A 215 -11.17 -19.20 -13.81
CA ALA A 215 -12.17 -20.08 -13.21
C ALA A 215 -11.98 -20.20 -11.69
N ASP A 216 -10.73 -20.27 -11.23
CA ASP A 216 -10.41 -20.27 -9.80
C ASP A 216 -10.72 -18.91 -9.15
N LEU A 217 -10.46 -17.80 -9.85
CA LEU A 217 -10.89 -16.48 -9.41
C LEU A 217 -12.42 -16.40 -9.24
N GLU A 218 -13.17 -16.84 -10.25
CA GLU A 218 -14.64 -16.88 -10.22
C GLU A 218 -15.16 -17.72 -9.03
N ARG A 219 -14.57 -18.90 -8.80
CA ARG A 219 -14.91 -19.75 -7.64
C ARG A 219 -14.73 -18.99 -6.32
N LEU A 220 -13.61 -18.29 -6.12
CA LEU A 220 -13.35 -17.51 -4.91
C LEU A 220 -14.29 -16.32 -4.74
N LEU A 221 -14.72 -15.71 -5.84
CA LEU A 221 -15.70 -14.62 -5.85
C LEU A 221 -17.08 -15.12 -5.40
N GLN A 222 -17.55 -16.25 -5.96
CA GLN A 222 -18.82 -16.89 -5.56
C GLN A 222 -18.80 -17.32 -4.09
N GLU A 223 -17.70 -17.90 -3.62
CA GLU A 223 -17.52 -18.20 -2.20
C GLU A 223 -17.60 -16.96 -1.32
N GLN A 224 -17.03 -15.83 -1.78
CA GLN A 224 -17.14 -14.57 -1.04
C GLN A 224 -18.57 -14.05 -1.01
N GLU A 225 -19.29 -14.13 -2.13
CA GLU A 225 -20.69 -13.72 -2.20
C GLU A 225 -21.57 -14.53 -1.26
N ALA A 226 -21.37 -15.86 -1.17
CA ALA A 226 -22.07 -16.71 -0.22
C ALA A 226 -21.78 -16.31 1.25
N GLU A 227 -20.53 -15.95 1.58
CA GLU A 227 -20.19 -15.43 2.90
C GLU A 227 -20.82 -14.06 3.18
N ASP A 228 -20.92 -13.21 2.15
CA ASP A 228 -21.51 -11.88 2.26
C ASP A 228 -23.01 -11.95 2.55
N GLN A 229 -23.72 -12.94 2.00
CA GLN A 229 -25.14 -13.21 2.28
C GLN A 229 -25.39 -13.58 3.74
N LYS A 230 -24.43 -14.24 4.41
CA LYS A 230 -24.54 -14.59 5.83
C LYS A 230 -24.49 -13.37 6.75
N ASN A 231 -23.78 -12.31 6.35
CA ASN A 231 -23.72 -11.06 7.11
C ASN A 231 -23.79 -9.82 6.18
N PRO A 232 -25.00 -9.46 5.72
CA PRO A 232 -25.20 -8.36 4.77
C PRO A 232 -24.74 -7.01 5.32
N ARG A 233 -24.84 -6.80 6.64
CA ARG A 233 -24.40 -5.56 7.30
C ARG A 233 -22.90 -5.35 7.16
N LYS A 234 -22.10 -6.41 7.38
CA LYS A 234 -20.65 -6.38 7.21
C LYS A 234 -20.29 -6.27 5.72
N ALA A 235 -20.95 -7.05 4.87
CA ALA A 235 -20.69 -7.05 3.43
C ALA A 235 -20.83 -5.65 2.80
N ARG A 236 -21.80 -4.85 3.28
CA ARG A 236 -22.05 -3.48 2.80
C ARG A 236 -20.89 -2.51 3.03
N VAL A 237 -20.10 -2.73 4.09
CA VAL A 237 -18.97 -1.85 4.43
C VAL A 237 -17.61 -2.43 4.03
N THR A 238 -17.55 -3.72 3.70
CA THR A 238 -16.34 -4.39 3.22
C THR A 238 -16.08 -4.06 1.75
N ARG A 239 -14.88 -3.56 1.45
CA ARG A 239 -14.42 -3.33 0.07
C ARG A 239 -13.70 -4.58 -0.44
N ARG A 240 -13.84 -4.85 -1.74
CA ARG A 240 -13.21 -6.01 -2.40
C ARG A 240 -12.30 -5.48 -3.50
N PHE A 241 -11.07 -6.00 -3.54
CA PHE A 241 -10.08 -5.62 -4.54
C PHE A 241 -9.56 -6.84 -5.28
N ILE A 242 -9.30 -6.68 -6.57
CA ILE A 242 -8.55 -7.66 -7.36
C ILE A 242 -7.21 -7.01 -7.70
N VAL A 243 -6.12 -7.73 -7.42
CA VAL A 243 -4.74 -7.27 -7.63
C VAL A 243 -4.00 -8.26 -8.52
N VAL A 244 -3.55 -7.79 -9.67
CA VAL A 244 -2.84 -8.57 -10.69
C VAL A 244 -1.72 -7.74 -11.33
N GLU A 245 -0.75 -8.39 -11.95
CA GLU A 245 0.23 -7.74 -12.83
C GLU A 245 -0.24 -7.78 -14.28
N GLY A 246 -0.04 -6.69 -15.04
CA GLY A 246 -0.31 -6.72 -16.49
C GLY A 246 0.62 -7.67 -17.25
N LEU A 247 1.92 -7.60 -16.93
CA LEU A 247 2.96 -8.53 -17.33
C LEU A 247 3.69 -8.99 -16.08
N TYR A 248 3.62 -10.29 -15.78
CA TYR A 248 4.14 -10.84 -14.54
C TYR A 248 5.67 -10.89 -14.56
N MET A 249 6.31 -10.24 -13.59
CA MET A 249 7.77 -10.17 -13.49
C MET A 249 8.43 -11.55 -13.37
N ASN A 250 7.79 -12.48 -12.66
CA ASN A 250 8.39 -13.76 -12.31
C ASN A 250 8.22 -14.83 -13.40
N THR A 251 7.18 -14.72 -14.23
CA THR A 251 6.80 -15.74 -15.22
C THR A 251 6.92 -15.23 -16.67
N GLY A 252 6.88 -13.91 -16.89
CA GLY A 252 6.84 -13.30 -18.21
C GLY A 252 5.50 -13.46 -18.93
N THR A 253 4.47 -13.99 -18.28
CA THR A 253 3.13 -14.15 -18.84
C THR A 253 2.33 -12.86 -18.74
N ILE A 254 1.38 -12.68 -19.65
CA ILE A 254 0.46 -11.53 -19.69
C ILE A 254 -0.82 -11.92 -18.96
N CYS A 255 -1.38 -11.02 -18.15
CA CYS A 255 -2.69 -11.23 -17.53
C CYS A 255 -3.80 -11.23 -18.59
N PRO A 256 -4.76 -12.17 -18.56
CA PRO A 256 -5.95 -12.16 -19.42
C PRO A 256 -6.92 -11.04 -18.98
N LEU A 257 -6.48 -9.78 -19.11
CA LEU A 257 -7.17 -8.61 -18.60
C LEU A 257 -8.60 -8.45 -19.16
N PRO A 258 -8.90 -8.73 -20.45
CA PRO A 258 -10.27 -8.66 -20.95
C PRO A 258 -11.22 -9.63 -20.23
N GLU A 259 -10.77 -10.86 -19.96
CA GLU A 259 -11.55 -11.86 -19.23
C GLU A 259 -11.75 -11.44 -17.78
N LEU A 260 -10.69 -10.98 -17.10
CA LEU A 260 -10.76 -10.49 -15.72
C LEU A 260 -11.73 -9.30 -15.58
N VAL A 261 -11.71 -8.36 -16.52
CA VAL A 261 -12.63 -7.22 -16.53
C VAL A 261 -14.06 -7.67 -16.78
N SER A 262 -14.29 -8.69 -17.62
CA SER A 262 -15.63 -9.23 -17.86
C SER A 262 -16.24 -9.91 -16.62
N GLN A 263 -15.41 -10.44 -15.73
CA GLN A 263 -15.83 -11.01 -14.43
C GLN A 263 -16.15 -9.93 -13.40
N ARG A 264 -15.73 -8.67 -13.64
CA ARG A 264 -16.15 -7.56 -12.79
C ARG A 264 -17.64 -7.33 -13.04
N ALA A 265 -18.46 -7.58 -12.02
CA ALA A 265 -19.90 -7.31 -12.09
C ALA A 265 -20.14 -5.92 -12.73
N PRO A 266 -21.10 -5.78 -13.65
CA PRO A 266 -21.33 -4.52 -14.35
C PRO A 266 -21.51 -3.41 -13.33
N GLU A 267 -20.87 -2.26 -13.55
CA GLU A 267 -21.06 -1.04 -12.77
C GLU A 267 -22.52 -0.57 -12.91
N ARG A 268 -23.45 -1.22 -12.21
CA ARG A 268 -24.84 -0.81 -12.09
C ARG A 268 -24.95 0.16 -10.94
N GLY A 269 -25.41 1.38 -11.24
CA GLY A 269 -26.02 2.24 -10.26
C GLY A 269 -27.25 1.58 -9.64
N SER A 270 -27.06 0.85 -8.54
CA SER A 270 -28.14 0.46 -7.61
C SER A 270 -27.55 -0.23 -6.37
N THR A 271 -27.46 0.50 -5.26
CA THR A 271 -27.79 0.09 -3.87
C THR A 271 -27.44 -1.32 -3.32
N GLY A 272 -26.55 -2.11 -3.92
CA GLY A 272 -26.10 -3.43 -3.44
C GLY A 272 -24.69 -3.42 -2.81
N PRO A 273 -24.37 -4.35 -1.87
CA PRO A 273 -23.15 -4.34 -1.09
C PRO A 273 -21.98 -5.00 -1.85
N GLY A 274 -21.28 -4.27 -2.71
CA GLY A 274 -20.09 -4.85 -3.35
C GLY A 274 -19.38 -3.90 -4.31
N ARG A 275 -18.66 -2.89 -3.77
CA ARG A 275 -17.70 -2.14 -4.60
C ARG A 275 -16.47 -3.03 -4.84
N PHE A 276 -16.38 -3.60 -6.04
CA PHE A 276 -15.13 -4.17 -6.56
C PHE A 276 -14.28 -3.04 -7.11
N VAL A 277 -13.25 -2.65 -6.38
CA VAL A 277 -12.25 -1.68 -6.83
C VAL A 277 -11.07 -2.47 -7.35
N SER A 278 -10.81 -2.43 -8.65
CA SER A 278 -9.65 -3.12 -9.21
C SER A 278 -8.40 -2.27 -8.97
N VAL A 279 -7.34 -2.86 -8.41
CA VAL A 279 -6.02 -2.23 -8.32
C VAL A 279 -5.12 -2.96 -9.31
N HIS A 280 -5.01 -2.38 -10.51
CA HIS A 280 -4.12 -2.89 -11.54
C HIS A 280 -2.70 -2.41 -11.26
N VAL A 281 -1.81 -3.35 -10.92
CA VAL A 281 -0.37 -3.07 -10.88
C VAL A 281 0.16 -3.30 -12.29
N CYS A 282 -0.09 -2.33 -13.16
CA CYS A 282 0.41 -2.39 -14.52
C CYS A 282 1.87 -1.97 -14.52
N ARG A 283 2.79 -2.92 -14.68
CA ARG A 283 4.07 -2.60 -15.31
C ARG A 283 3.77 -2.46 -16.78
N THR A 284 3.83 -1.24 -17.29
CA THR A 284 3.67 -0.98 -18.71
C THR A 284 4.70 -1.82 -19.45
N PRO A 285 4.29 -2.84 -20.21
CA PRO A 285 5.19 -3.43 -21.18
C PRO A 285 5.45 -2.35 -22.23
N ALA A 286 6.51 -2.50 -23.02
CA ALA A 286 6.67 -1.78 -24.29
C ALA A 286 5.50 -1.98 -25.29
N LEU A 287 4.47 -2.74 -24.93
CA LEU A 287 3.26 -2.97 -25.68
C LEU A 287 2.31 -1.78 -25.50
N LEU A 288 2.53 -0.76 -26.34
CA LEU A 288 1.48 0.20 -26.66
C LEU A 288 0.32 -0.58 -27.28
N HIS A 289 -0.88 -0.42 -26.72
CA HIS A 289 -2.14 -1.07 -27.13
C HIS A 289 -2.62 -0.66 -28.56
N ASP A 290 -1.76 -0.07 -29.37
CA ASP A 290 -2.15 0.62 -30.59
C ASP A 290 -1.46 0.07 -31.84
N GLY A 291 -0.99 -1.18 -31.85
CA GLY A 291 -0.56 -1.91 -33.06
C GLY A 291 0.53 -1.24 -33.92
N ARG A 292 1.10 -0.12 -33.47
CA ARG A 292 2.09 0.68 -34.18
C ARG A 292 3.44 0.41 -33.56
N SER A 293 4.23 -0.37 -34.28
CA SER A 293 5.69 -0.38 -34.15
C SER A 293 6.22 1.05 -34.18
N LEU A 294 7.19 1.36 -33.31
CA LEU A 294 7.98 2.59 -33.43
C LEU A 294 8.57 2.67 -34.86
N PRO A 295 8.50 3.82 -35.54
CA PRO A 295 9.22 3.98 -36.80
C PRO A 295 10.71 3.99 -36.48
N GLY A 296 11.43 2.91 -36.85
CA GLY A 296 12.89 2.91 -36.83
C GLY A 296 13.61 1.75 -36.13
N SER A 297 13.01 0.57 -35.97
CA SER A 297 13.79 -0.65 -35.67
C SER A 297 13.78 -1.60 -36.88
N ARG A 298 14.74 -1.42 -37.78
CA ARG A 298 15.38 -2.51 -38.51
C ARG A 298 16.77 -2.69 -37.93
#